data_AF-A0A127PXV8-F1
#
_entry.id   AF-A0A127PXV8-F1
#
_cell.length_a   1.000
_cell.length_b   1.000
_cell.length_c   1.000
_cell.angle_alpha   90.00
_cell.angle_beta   90.00
_cell.angle_gamma   90.00
#
_symmetry.space_group_name_H-M   'P 1'
#
loop_
_entity.id
_entity.type
_entity.pdbx_description
1 polymer ?
#
loop_
_entity_poly.entity_id
_entity_poly.type
_entity_poly.pdbx_seq_one_letter_code
_entity_poly.pdbx_strand_id
1 'polypeptide(L)'
;MTAQRQIFPDTLVKKSAPALLALSMLIGAALVCGHVLAATPAAAKATDTHVDTDSIISTINASERTRPFPVGEKLAYFVNIKDGDQVRSPFRVAFAVTGMGVSPVAAGDIHGTGHHHILIDMPMPADIKAPIPFDKPNEYQHQHYKHFGNGETETLLDLPAGKHTLRLLFADHNHVPYYISSKEITVTVLDKTH
;
A
#
# COMPACT_ATOMS: atom_id res chain seq x y z
N MET A 1 25.14 -27.79 -47.05
CA MET A 1 25.11 -26.45 -47.67
C MET A 1 24.75 -25.45 -46.58
N THR A 2 25.34 -24.30 -46.32
CA THR A 2 26.62 -23.64 -46.61
C THR A 2 26.63 -22.50 -45.58
N ALA A 3 27.81 -22.17 -45.04
CA ALA A 3 28.01 -21.23 -43.93
C ALA A 3 27.55 -19.79 -44.24
N GLN A 4 27.31 -18.98 -43.20
CA GLN A 4 28.12 -17.76 -43.03
C GLN A 4 28.03 -17.16 -41.62
N ARG A 5 29.21 -17.13 -40.99
CA ARG A 5 29.63 -16.21 -39.92
C ARG A 5 29.51 -14.76 -40.41
N GLN A 6 29.15 -13.86 -39.50
CA GLN A 6 29.67 -12.49 -39.46
C GLN A 6 30.16 -12.20 -38.03
N ILE A 7 31.38 -11.67 -37.97
CA ILE A 7 32.17 -11.28 -36.78
C ILE A 7 32.36 -9.76 -36.86
N PHE A 8 32.73 -9.16 -35.72
CA PHE A 8 33.48 -7.88 -35.51
C PHE A 8 32.67 -6.77 -34.81
N PRO A 9 33.33 -5.88 -34.03
CA PRO A 9 34.19 -6.19 -32.88
C PRO A 9 33.93 -5.30 -31.64
N ASP A 10 34.51 -5.70 -30.52
CA ASP A 10 34.68 -4.92 -29.29
C ASP A 10 35.32 -3.54 -29.53
N THR A 11 34.86 -2.52 -28.79
CA THR A 11 35.68 -1.33 -28.53
C THR A 11 35.53 -0.90 -27.08
N LEU A 12 36.55 -1.26 -26.29
CA LEU A 12 36.88 -0.70 -24.98
C LEU A 12 37.23 0.79 -25.12
N VAL A 13 36.61 1.65 -24.29
CA VAL A 13 37.20 2.94 -23.92
C VAL A 13 37.19 3.09 -22.39
N LYS A 14 38.26 3.71 -21.92
CA LYS A 14 38.97 3.52 -20.65
C LYS A 14 38.66 4.68 -19.70
N LYS A 15 38.56 4.36 -18.40
CA LYS A 15 38.97 5.11 -17.18
C LYS A 15 39.07 6.65 -17.23
N SER A 16 38.52 7.33 -16.22
CA SER A 16 39.33 7.95 -15.14
C SER A 16 38.47 8.78 -14.15
N ALA A 17 38.62 8.50 -12.85
CA ALA A 17 38.56 9.46 -11.74
C ALA A 17 40.04 9.77 -11.33
N PRO A 18 40.40 10.55 -10.28
CA PRO A 18 39.64 11.36 -9.31
C PRO A 18 40.26 12.76 -9.07
N ALA A 19 39.70 13.58 -8.16
CA ALA A 19 40.46 14.67 -7.52
C ALA A 19 39.92 14.96 -6.11
N LEU A 20 40.59 14.39 -5.12
CA LEU A 20 40.56 14.78 -3.71
C LEU A 20 41.46 16.01 -3.56
N LEU A 21 40.98 17.08 -2.92
CA LEU A 21 41.87 18.13 -2.40
C LEU A 21 41.61 18.33 -0.91
N ALA A 22 42.59 17.92 -0.12
CA ALA A 22 42.73 18.23 1.29
C ALA A 22 43.29 19.66 1.45
N LEU A 23 42.87 20.38 2.50
CA LEU A 23 43.78 21.31 3.16
C LEU A 23 43.41 21.52 4.62
N SER A 24 44.28 20.98 5.47
CA SER A 24 44.42 21.20 6.91
C SER A 24 45.31 22.41 7.19
N MET A 25 44.89 23.30 8.11
CA MET A 25 45.75 24.27 8.83
C MET A 25 45.09 24.52 10.20
N LEU A 26 45.61 23.95 11.30
CA LEU A 26 46.65 24.46 12.21
C LEU A 26 46.24 25.64 13.13
N ILE A 27 46.09 25.29 14.41
CA ILE A 27 46.60 25.92 15.65
C ILE A 27 46.09 27.32 16.06
N GLY A 28 45.53 27.36 17.27
CA GLY A 28 45.41 28.56 18.09
C GLY A 28 45.00 28.22 19.53
N ALA A 29 45.98 28.00 20.41
CA ALA A 29 45.78 27.79 21.84
C ALA A 29 45.65 29.13 22.57
N ALA A 30 44.61 29.31 23.38
CA ALA A 30 44.54 30.35 24.40
C ALA A 30 43.86 29.81 25.66
N LEU A 31 44.68 29.60 26.67
CA LEU A 31 44.35 29.25 28.04
C LEU A 31 43.81 30.50 28.74
N VAL A 32 42.54 30.48 29.16
CA VAL A 32 42.02 31.43 30.17
C VAL A 32 41.38 30.63 31.29
N CYS A 33 41.98 30.83 32.47
CA CYS A 33 41.58 30.27 33.75
C CYS A 33 40.31 31.00 34.24
N GLY A 34 39.20 30.28 34.37
CA GLY A 34 37.92 30.80 34.85
C GLY A 34 37.29 29.85 35.85
N HIS A 35 37.35 30.26 37.13
CA HIS A 35 36.60 29.81 38.29
C HIS A 35 35.56 28.69 38.10
N VAL A 36 35.89 27.52 38.63
CA VAL A 36 34.99 26.38 38.79
C VAL A 36 33.99 26.71 39.90
N LEU A 37 32.78 27.13 39.52
CA LEU A 37 31.61 27.12 40.40
C LEU A 37 30.93 25.77 40.23
N ALA A 38 31.10 24.89 41.24
CA ALA A 38 30.48 23.58 41.28
C ALA A 38 28.95 23.71 41.35
N ALA A 39 28.28 23.60 40.20
CA ALA A 39 26.84 23.42 40.14
C ALA A 39 26.52 21.95 40.46
N THR A 40 25.85 21.73 41.59
CA THR A 40 25.16 20.49 41.93
C THR A 40 24.27 20.01 40.77
N PRO A 41 24.24 18.71 40.42
CA PRO A 41 23.29 18.23 39.43
C PRO A 41 21.91 18.23 40.08
N ALA A 42 21.08 19.22 39.74
CA ALA A 42 19.66 19.13 39.95
C ALA A 42 19.16 17.96 39.10
N ALA A 43 18.63 16.93 39.76
CA ALA A 43 18.03 15.76 39.13
C ALA A 43 17.08 16.21 38.01
N ALA A 44 17.40 15.82 36.77
CA ALA A 44 16.49 15.93 35.65
C ALA A 44 15.21 15.15 36.02
N LYS A 45 14.13 15.89 36.26
CA LYS A 45 12.81 15.31 36.43
C LYS A 45 12.50 14.60 35.12
N ALA A 46 12.37 13.27 35.18
CA ALA A 46 11.97 12.46 34.05
C ALA A 46 10.75 13.12 33.39
N THR A 47 10.93 13.59 32.17
CA THR A 47 9.81 13.95 31.30
C THR A 47 9.11 12.64 31.03
N ASP A 48 8.01 12.44 31.75
CA ASP A 48 6.99 11.46 31.45
C ASP A 48 6.64 11.63 29.98
N THR A 49 7.20 10.77 29.12
CA THR A 49 6.71 10.59 27.77
C THR A 49 5.39 9.87 27.91
N HIS A 50 4.38 10.60 28.37
CA HIS A 50 3.01 10.18 28.21
C HIS A 50 2.80 10.12 26.71
N VAL A 51 2.85 8.90 26.19
CA VAL A 51 2.41 8.60 24.84
C VAL A 51 0.95 9.00 24.84
N ASP A 52 0.67 10.18 24.29
CA ASP A 52 -0.67 10.69 24.08
C ASP A 52 -1.38 9.68 23.20
N THR A 53 -2.10 8.79 23.86
CA THR A 53 -2.74 7.65 23.22
C THR A 53 -3.91 8.12 22.37
N ASP A 54 -4.39 9.36 22.59
CA ASP A 54 -5.40 10.02 21.77
C ASP A 54 -4.88 10.35 20.37
N SER A 55 -3.55 10.52 20.21
CA SER A 55 -2.93 10.73 18.90
C SER A 55 -2.77 9.44 18.06
N ILE A 56 -2.86 8.26 18.69
CA ILE A 56 -2.79 6.95 18.02
C ILE A 56 -4.19 6.46 17.60
N ILE A 57 -5.26 6.98 18.21
CA ILE A 57 -6.63 6.61 17.90
C ILE A 57 -7.09 7.41 16.69
N SER A 58 -6.94 6.80 15.51
CA SER A 58 -7.71 7.01 14.27
C SER A 58 -8.31 8.42 14.09
N THR A 59 -7.80 9.16 13.11
CA THR A 59 -8.35 10.43 12.58
C THR A 59 -9.82 10.37 12.13
N ILE A 60 -10.49 9.23 12.30
CA ILE A 60 -11.93 9.04 12.17
C ILE A 60 -12.58 9.50 13.49
N ASN A 61 -13.25 10.65 13.45
CA ASN A 61 -13.96 11.20 14.61
C ASN A 61 -14.94 10.16 15.17
N ALA A 62 -15.17 10.19 16.49
CA ALA A 62 -16.07 9.23 17.15
C ALA A 62 -17.45 9.16 16.47
N SER A 63 -17.94 10.28 15.94
CA SER A 63 -19.17 10.39 15.16
C SER A 63 -19.19 9.55 13.87
N GLU A 64 -18.06 9.39 13.19
CA GLU A 64 -17.97 8.58 11.98
C GLU A 64 -17.93 7.09 12.32
N ARG A 65 -17.27 6.72 13.43
CA ARG A 65 -17.24 5.35 13.96
C ARG A 65 -18.60 4.89 14.48
N THR A 66 -19.39 5.80 15.06
CA THR A 66 -20.70 5.49 15.65
C THR A 66 -21.87 5.91 14.76
N ARG A 67 -21.64 6.36 13.52
CA ARG A 67 -22.77 6.64 12.61
C ARG A 67 -23.57 5.34 12.51
N PRO A 68 -24.90 5.36 12.74
CA PRO A 68 -25.72 4.19 12.44
C PRO A 68 -25.43 3.82 10.99
N PHE A 69 -24.98 2.59 10.75
CA PHE A 69 -24.86 2.11 9.39
C PHE A 69 -26.28 2.18 8.80
N PRO A 70 -26.51 2.96 7.72
CA PRO A 70 -27.85 3.15 7.23
C PRO A 70 -28.43 1.78 6.87
N VAL A 71 -29.51 1.43 7.55
CA VAL A 71 -30.18 0.14 7.38
C VAL A 71 -30.69 0.08 5.94
N GLY A 72 -30.18 -0.89 5.17
CA GLY A 72 -30.51 -1.07 3.75
C GLY A 72 -29.48 -0.52 2.75
N GLU A 73 -28.43 0.19 3.19
CA GLU A 73 -27.32 0.55 2.30
C GLU A 73 -26.45 -0.68 2.01
N LYS A 74 -26.20 -0.92 0.72
CA LYS A 74 -25.26 -1.96 0.26
C LYS A 74 -23.92 -1.32 -0.02
N LEU A 75 -22.87 -1.75 0.68
CA LEU A 75 -21.54 -1.15 0.58
C LEU A 75 -20.47 -2.23 0.71
N ALA A 76 -19.41 -2.12 -0.10
CA ALA A 76 -18.17 -2.87 0.10
C ALA A 76 -17.12 -1.94 0.72
N TYR A 77 -16.29 -2.43 1.63
CA TYR A 77 -15.28 -1.61 2.29
C TYR A 77 -14.08 -2.43 2.77
N PHE A 78 -12.92 -1.77 2.80
CA PHE A 78 -11.71 -2.30 3.41
C PHE A 78 -11.83 -2.21 4.93
N VAL A 79 -11.42 -3.27 5.62
CA VAL A 79 -11.55 -3.39 7.08
C VAL A 79 -10.30 -2.88 7.80
N ASN A 80 -9.12 -3.12 7.24
CA ASN A 80 -7.84 -2.92 7.93
C ASN A 80 -6.87 -1.94 7.25
N ILE A 81 -7.28 -1.33 6.13
CA ILE A 81 -6.51 -0.30 5.42
C ILE A 81 -7.41 0.89 5.09
N LYS A 82 -6.83 2.08 5.06
CA LYS A 82 -7.50 3.35 4.75
C LYS A 82 -6.71 4.16 3.71
N ASP A 83 -7.37 5.20 3.20
CA ASP A 83 -6.74 6.15 2.30
C ASP A 83 -5.55 6.86 2.96
N GLY A 84 -4.42 6.89 2.24
CA GLY A 84 -3.15 7.48 2.68
C GLY A 84 -2.24 6.53 3.48
N ASP A 85 -2.61 5.28 3.70
CA ASP A 85 -1.79 4.35 4.49
C ASP A 85 -0.43 4.06 3.82
N GLN A 86 0.59 3.93 4.66
CA GLN A 86 1.92 3.46 4.27
C GLN A 86 2.11 2.02 4.73
N VAL A 87 2.37 1.12 3.78
CA VAL A 87 2.44 -0.33 4.02
C VAL A 87 3.73 -0.92 3.49
N ARG A 88 4.10 -2.13 3.94
CA ARG A 88 5.24 -2.89 3.40
C ARG A 88 4.73 -4.16 2.75
N SER A 89 5.20 -4.46 1.54
CA SER A 89 4.79 -5.68 0.83
C SER A 89 5.54 -6.94 1.29
N PRO A 90 4.87 -8.10 1.41
CA PRO A 90 3.41 -8.27 1.25
C PRO A 90 2.64 -7.79 2.48
N PHE A 91 1.45 -7.22 2.26
CA PHE A 91 0.56 -6.78 3.33
C PHE A 91 -0.82 -7.44 3.22
N ARG A 92 -1.44 -7.68 4.38
CA ARG A 92 -2.79 -8.25 4.46
C ARG A 92 -3.82 -7.16 4.15
N VAL A 93 -4.78 -7.50 3.31
CA VAL A 93 -5.96 -6.69 3.02
C VAL A 93 -7.19 -7.51 3.33
N ALA A 94 -8.00 -7.05 4.28
CA ALA A 94 -9.27 -7.63 4.66
C ALA A 94 -10.39 -6.71 4.21
N PHE A 95 -11.49 -7.29 3.76
CA PHE A 95 -12.60 -6.57 3.17
C PHE A 95 -13.93 -7.23 3.53
N ALA A 96 -14.99 -6.43 3.49
CA ALA A 96 -16.33 -6.86 3.85
C ALA A 96 -17.38 -6.19 2.96
N VAL A 97 -18.59 -6.74 3.01
CA VAL A 97 -19.79 -6.18 2.38
C VAL A 97 -20.91 -6.09 3.41
N THR A 98 -21.74 -5.06 3.31
CA THR A 98 -22.98 -4.92 4.09
C THR A 98 -24.19 -4.98 3.17
N GLY A 99 -25.28 -5.58 3.64
CA GLY A 99 -26.54 -5.73 2.88
C GLY A 99 -26.53 -6.82 1.81
N MET A 100 -25.46 -7.61 1.72
CA MET A 100 -25.30 -8.77 0.83
C MET A 100 -24.52 -9.89 1.54
N GLY A 101 -24.67 -11.13 1.10
CA GLY A 101 -23.83 -12.25 1.50
C GLY A 101 -22.64 -12.48 0.56
N VAL A 102 -21.56 -13.08 1.06
CA VAL A 102 -20.43 -13.54 0.23
C VAL A 102 -20.64 -15.01 -0.10
N SER A 103 -20.54 -15.38 -1.37
CA SER A 103 -20.71 -16.74 -1.86
C SER A 103 -19.67 -17.05 -2.93
N PRO A 104 -19.10 -18.28 -2.97
CA PRO A 104 -18.25 -18.69 -4.07
C PRO A 104 -19.04 -18.72 -5.38
N VAL A 105 -18.37 -18.39 -6.48
CA VAL A 105 -18.90 -18.47 -7.86
C VAL A 105 -19.42 -19.87 -8.16
N ALA A 106 -18.73 -20.90 -7.67
CA ALA A 106 -19.12 -22.30 -7.87
C ALA A 106 -20.50 -22.67 -7.28
N ALA A 107 -21.04 -21.87 -6.37
CA ALA A 107 -22.38 -22.07 -5.82
C ALA A 107 -23.50 -21.56 -6.76
N GLY A 108 -23.15 -20.87 -7.86
CA GLY A 108 -24.10 -20.38 -8.85
C GLY A 108 -24.88 -19.14 -8.39
N ASP A 109 -26.08 -18.97 -8.94
CA ASP A 109 -26.94 -17.83 -8.65
C ASP A 109 -27.67 -17.99 -7.31
N ILE A 110 -27.15 -17.32 -6.27
CA ILE A 110 -27.78 -17.25 -4.96
C ILE A 110 -28.22 -15.80 -4.72
N HIS A 111 -29.53 -15.61 -4.58
CA HIS A 111 -30.14 -14.30 -4.37
C HIS A 111 -29.53 -13.56 -3.17
N GLY A 112 -29.17 -12.29 -3.38
CA GLY A 112 -28.59 -11.43 -2.35
C GLY A 112 -27.14 -11.75 -2.00
N THR A 113 -26.44 -12.51 -2.84
CA THR A 113 -25.03 -12.84 -2.65
C THR A 113 -24.16 -12.46 -3.84
N GLY A 114 -22.86 -12.52 -3.64
CA GLY A 114 -21.85 -12.27 -4.67
C GLY A 114 -20.47 -12.52 -4.13
N HIS A 115 -19.46 -11.98 -4.79
CA HIS A 115 -18.08 -12.09 -4.36
C HIS A 115 -17.28 -10.81 -4.62
N HIS A 116 -16.14 -10.71 -3.94
CA HIS A 116 -15.31 -9.52 -3.97
C HIS A 116 -14.36 -9.50 -5.16
N HIS A 117 -14.00 -8.29 -5.56
CA HIS A 117 -12.90 -7.96 -6.43
C HIS A 117 -12.12 -6.79 -5.85
N ILE A 118 -10.81 -6.75 -6.08
CA ILE A 118 -10.00 -5.54 -5.88
C ILE A 118 -9.53 -5.07 -7.25
N LEU A 119 -9.79 -3.80 -7.55
CA LEU A 119 -9.22 -3.07 -8.67
C LEU A 119 -7.94 -2.39 -8.17
N ILE A 120 -6.81 -2.69 -8.80
CA ILE A 120 -5.48 -2.16 -8.46
C ILE A 120 -5.04 -1.26 -9.60
N ASP A 121 -4.83 0.02 -9.30
CA ASP A 121 -4.43 1.05 -10.27
C ASP A 121 -5.37 1.20 -11.48
N MET A 122 -6.63 0.79 -11.31
CA MET A 122 -7.63 0.81 -12.37
C MET A 122 -8.85 1.66 -12.03
N PRO A 123 -9.43 2.36 -13.02
CA PRO A 123 -10.72 2.99 -12.86
C PRO A 123 -11.83 1.95 -12.74
N MET A 124 -13.02 2.41 -12.32
CA MET A 124 -14.22 1.58 -12.37
C MET A 124 -14.53 1.15 -13.82
N PRO A 125 -14.98 -0.10 -14.04
CA PRO A 125 -15.46 -0.55 -15.35
C PRO A 125 -16.56 0.38 -15.87
N ALA A 126 -16.39 0.86 -17.11
CA ALA A 126 -17.34 1.76 -17.76
C ALA A 126 -18.65 1.04 -18.15
N ASP A 127 -18.54 -0.25 -18.51
CA ASP A 127 -19.70 -1.07 -18.83
C ASP A 127 -20.22 -1.75 -17.56
N ILE A 128 -21.45 -1.42 -17.20
CA ILE A 128 -22.11 -1.89 -15.99
C ILE A 128 -22.70 -3.29 -16.11
N LYS A 129 -22.78 -3.81 -17.33
CA LYS A 129 -23.39 -5.10 -17.66
C LYS A 129 -22.36 -6.14 -18.10
N ALA A 130 -21.15 -5.71 -18.44
CA ALA A 130 -20.06 -6.61 -18.76
C ALA A 130 -19.47 -7.24 -17.49
N PRO A 131 -19.00 -8.50 -17.57
CA PRO A 131 -18.16 -9.08 -16.54
C PRO A 131 -16.89 -8.25 -16.31
N ILE A 132 -16.40 -8.24 -15.07
CA ILE A 132 -15.11 -7.65 -14.73
C ILE A 132 -14.02 -8.38 -15.55
N PRO A 133 -13.13 -7.64 -16.25
CA PRO A 133 -12.06 -8.24 -17.02
C PRO A 133 -11.11 -9.05 -16.15
N PHE A 134 -10.60 -10.16 -16.69
CA PHE A 134 -9.46 -10.86 -16.12
C PHE A 134 -8.17 -10.30 -16.74
N ASP A 135 -7.11 -10.16 -15.94
CA ASP A 135 -5.79 -9.83 -16.46
C ASP A 135 -5.31 -10.89 -17.45
N LYS A 136 -4.55 -10.44 -18.46
CA LYS A 136 -3.95 -11.36 -19.42
C LYS A 136 -2.85 -12.21 -18.73
N PRO A 137 -2.59 -13.44 -19.21
CA PRO A 137 -1.55 -14.31 -18.64
C PRO A 137 -0.16 -13.67 -18.52
N ASN A 138 0.18 -12.72 -19.39
CA ASN A 138 1.45 -11.99 -19.41
C ASN A 138 1.45 -10.69 -18.58
N GLU A 139 0.31 -10.30 -18.02
CA GLU A 139 0.14 -9.10 -17.17
C GLU A 139 0.02 -9.48 -15.68
N TYR A 140 0.25 -10.76 -15.34
CA TYR A 140 0.13 -11.31 -13.98
C TYR A 140 0.98 -10.61 -12.91
N GLN A 141 2.06 -9.93 -13.32
CA GLN A 141 2.88 -9.15 -12.39
C GLN A 141 2.17 -7.87 -11.91
N HIS A 142 1.16 -7.39 -12.64
CA HIS A 142 0.43 -6.17 -12.32
C HIS A 142 -0.99 -6.42 -11.82
N GLN A 143 -1.53 -7.64 -11.98
CA GLN A 143 -2.79 -8.14 -11.38
C GLN A 143 -3.81 -7.04 -11.05
N HIS A 144 -4.21 -6.28 -12.08
CA HIS A 144 -5.07 -5.12 -11.94
C HIS A 144 -6.47 -5.50 -11.45
N TYR A 145 -6.93 -6.70 -11.76
CA TYR A 145 -8.22 -7.22 -11.35
C TYR A 145 -8.01 -8.47 -10.51
N LYS A 146 -8.01 -8.31 -9.18
CA LYS A 146 -7.94 -9.44 -8.26
C LYS A 146 -9.33 -9.98 -7.99
N HIS A 147 -9.58 -11.22 -8.40
CA HIS A 147 -10.86 -11.91 -8.20
C HIS A 147 -10.83 -12.79 -6.95
N PHE A 148 -11.91 -12.76 -6.17
CA PHE A 148 -12.10 -13.59 -4.97
C PHE A 148 -13.28 -14.54 -5.17
N GLY A 149 -13.21 -15.33 -6.24
CA GLY A 149 -14.30 -16.19 -6.71
C GLY A 149 -14.61 -17.38 -5.80
N ASN A 150 -13.77 -17.70 -4.81
CA ASN A 150 -14.09 -18.74 -3.81
C ASN A 150 -14.77 -18.17 -2.57
N GLY A 151 -15.12 -16.88 -2.57
CA GLY A 151 -15.72 -16.20 -1.44
C GLY A 151 -14.69 -15.78 -0.39
N GLU A 152 -13.43 -15.55 -0.80
CA GLU A 152 -12.41 -15.00 0.09
C GLU A 152 -12.82 -13.61 0.57
N THR A 153 -12.49 -13.29 1.83
CA THR A 153 -12.74 -11.97 2.46
C THR A 153 -11.45 -11.27 2.88
N GLU A 154 -10.31 -11.88 2.57
CA GLU A 154 -8.98 -11.34 2.82
C GLU A 154 -7.98 -11.89 1.82
N THR A 155 -6.87 -11.17 1.66
CA THR A 155 -5.76 -11.59 0.82
C THR A 155 -4.44 -10.97 1.28
N LEU A 156 -3.32 -11.48 0.77
CA LEU A 156 -2.03 -10.82 0.82
C LEU A 156 -1.77 -10.16 -0.54
N LEU A 157 -1.57 -8.85 -0.54
CA LEU A 157 -1.13 -8.10 -1.71
C LEU A 157 0.39 -7.92 -1.65
N ASP A 158 1.08 -8.34 -2.71
CA ASP A 158 2.52 -8.12 -2.91
C ASP A 158 2.70 -7.14 -4.06
N LEU A 159 2.47 -5.87 -3.77
CA LEU A 159 2.61 -4.78 -4.74
C LEU A 159 4.05 -4.24 -4.74
N PRO A 160 4.57 -3.77 -5.89
CA PRO A 160 5.86 -3.09 -5.94
C PRO A 160 5.84 -1.82 -5.07
N ALA A 161 7.02 -1.31 -4.75
CA ALA A 161 7.12 -0.05 -4.02
C ALA A 161 6.61 1.13 -4.88
N GLY A 162 5.92 2.06 -4.25
CA GLY A 162 5.28 3.17 -4.95
C GLY A 162 3.85 3.44 -4.48
N LYS A 163 3.18 4.34 -5.19
CA LYS A 163 1.80 4.73 -4.91
C LYS A 163 0.85 3.88 -5.74
N HIS A 164 -0.13 3.27 -5.07
CA HIS A 164 -1.15 2.44 -5.69
C HIS A 164 -2.56 2.90 -5.29
N THR A 165 -3.52 2.83 -6.22
CA THR A 165 -4.94 2.99 -5.90
C THR A 165 -5.63 1.64 -5.78
N LEU A 166 -6.48 1.50 -4.78
CA LEU A 166 -7.25 0.29 -4.53
C LEU A 166 -8.73 0.63 -4.42
N ARG A 167 -9.58 -0.17 -5.07
CA ARG A 167 -11.04 -0.09 -4.92
C ARG A 167 -11.65 -1.48 -4.86
N LEU A 168 -12.56 -1.72 -3.93
CA LEU A 168 -13.37 -2.93 -3.92
C LEU A 168 -14.54 -2.80 -4.88
N LEU A 169 -14.85 -3.90 -5.58
CA LEU A 169 -16.03 -4.03 -6.40
C LEU A 169 -16.71 -5.37 -6.11
N PHE A 170 -18.00 -5.35 -5.82
CA PHE A 170 -18.79 -6.55 -5.55
C PHE A 170 -19.58 -6.94 -6.80
N ALA A 171 -19.59 -8.23 -7.13
CA ALA A 171 -20.20 -8.75 -8.35
C ALA A 171 -20.94 -10.07 -8.10
N ASP A 172 -21.80 -10.45 -9.04
CA ASP A 172 -22.53 -11.71 -9.03
C ASP A 172 -21.63 -12.91 -9.40
N HIS A 173 -22.21 -14.11 -9.51
CA HIS A 173 -21.50 -15.33 -9.90
C HIS A 173 -20.94 -15.29 -11.34
N ASN A 174 -21.44 -14.41 -12.22
CA ASN A 174 -20.92 -14.18 -13.57
C ASN A 174 -19.87 -13.06 -13.63
N HIS A 175 -19.43 -12.56 -12.47
CA HIS A 175 -18.53 -11.41 -12.34
C HIS A 175 -19.14 -10.10 -12.89
N VAL A 176 -20.47 -10.02 -13.00
CA VAL A 176 -21.17 -8.79 -13.40
C VAL A 176 -21.32 -7.90 -12.15
N PRO A 177 -20.84 -6.64 -12.18
CA PRO A 177 -20.85 -5.78 -11.00
C PRO A 177 -22.27 -5.44 -10.52
N TYR A 178 -22.47 -5.48 -9.21
CA TYR A 178 -23.66 -4.91 -8.57
C TYR A 178 -23.59 -3.39 -8.39
N TYR A 179 -22.46 -2.77 -8.75
CA TYR A 179 -22.11 -1.37 -8.42
C TYR A 179 -22.06 -1.07 -6.92
N ILE A 180 -21.97 -2.13 -6.12
CA ILE A 180 -21.63 -2.05 -4.70
C ILE A 180 -20.11 -2.01 -4.63
N SER A 181 -19.55 -0.86 -4.29
CA SER A 181 -18.11 -0.61 -4.30
C SER A 181 -17.65 0.17 -3.08
N SER A 182 -16.36 0.14 -2.80
CA SER A 182 -15.76 1.05 -1.81
C SER A 182 -15.47 2.41 -2.43
N LYS A 183 -15.18 3.39 -1.57
CA LYS A 183 -14.34 4.52 -1.98
C LYS A 183 -13.00 3.98 -2.49
N GLU A 184 -12.41 4.68 -3.45
CA GLU A 184 -11.01 4.42 -3.80
C GLU A 184 -10.12 4.97 -2.71
N ILE A 185 -9.11 4.19 -2.39
CA ILE A 185 -8.08 4.55 -1.43
C ILE A 185 -6.73 4.52 -2.14
N THR A 186 -5.85 5.41 -1.74
CA THR A 186 -4.46 5.45 -2.15
C THR A 186 -3.61 4.85 -1.05
N VAL A 187 -2.77 3.87 -1.37
CA VAL A 187 -1.78 3.30 -0.45
C VAL A 187 -0.38 3.54 -1.00
N THR A 188 0.57 3.80 -0.11
CA THR A 188 1.99 3.92 -0.47
C THR A 188 2.74 2.70 0.04
N VAL A 189 3.24 1.88 -0.88
CA VAL A 189 4.07 0.74 -0.56
C VAL A 189 5.50 1.23 -0.40
N LEU A 190 6.04 1.06 0.81
CA LEU A 190 7.41 1.42 1.14
C LEU A 190 8.40 0.46 0.49
N ASP A 191 9.56 0.99 0.11
CA ASP A 191 10.68 0.17 -0.35
C ASP A 191 11.04 -0.91 0.68
N LYS A 192 11.42 -2.08 0.17
CA LYS A 192 12.07 -3.11 0.96
C LYS A 192 13.47 -2.58 1.32
N THR A 193 13.55 -1.80 2.39
CA THR A 193 14.83 -1.40 2.99
C THR A 193 15.63 -2.66 3.27
N HIS A 194 16.76 -2.79 2.57
CA HIS A 194 17.75 -3.86 2.72
C HIS A 194 18.50 -3.76 4.06
#